data_AF-A0A164MIV8-F1
#
_entry.id   AF-A0A164MIV8-F1
#
_cell.length_a   1.000
_cell.length_b   1.000
_cell.length_c   1.000
_cell.angle_alpha   90.00
_cell.angle_beta   90.00
_cell.angle_gamma   90.00
#
_symmetry.space_group_name_H-M   'P 1'
#
loop_
_entity.id
_entity.type
_entity.pdbx_description
1 polymer ?
#
loop_
_entity_poly.entity_id
_entity_poly.type
_entity_poly.pdbx_seq_one_letter_code
_entity_poly.pdbx_strand_id
1 'polypeptide(L)'
;MPIFSRLPPEILLHILRDAFLREITSRRLYRLVKNERIVWRNATDTEYLPLPTGHTIQTVPVELLFPIALRACSIAIAFRQPIIIPKRYAPIAPLSIGDDEMPYNVEIPGGRWTMYSTESGIRFDDSSKPPLENDTIISDGRLFRNAMGTMGEGVVRCIQPISTDWDPPCSIAPGSGHAIDIYFPIGNIGDSKTEQTPKIHSPPIPIPEINVTGVSDMMGPLILSVGAKTFDFLHLCDIDARTGFVLNFTGHNKRWFQIINAQFQPARRKVVLDVFLPGIIDAYDFAVWVFDIPEMPPSDAANASTALEFHWIHKTIHIQPVSQYIQPLEWNVDSSEPSEFPDTHVCVHDFIIQCPQFPGSLAMIVVCLTADDRLQAVCLGLFDRPTQFGPFKGRVIGATCVADNHLRIVCTDPAKKRLFQKTFEIPGGADLKGESMITRVDLVHGQVSLLRRKGRAFLDIVPCFVIQY
;
A
#
# COMPACT_ATOMS: atom_id res chain seq x y z
N MET A 1 24.66 -6.54 -39.09
CA MET A 1 23.65 -6.06 -38.13
C MET A 1 24.20 -4.83 -37.42
N PRO A 2 23.46 -3.71 -37.34
CA PRO A 2 23.95 -2.54 -36.63
C PRO A 2 24.02 -2.88 -35.14
N ILE A 3 25.19 -2.63 -34.54
CA ILE A 3 25.45 -2.94 -33.15
C ILE A 3 24.94 -1.73 -32.36
N PHE A 4 23.83 -1.88 -31.63
CA PHE A 4 23.28 -0.84 -30.73
C PHE A 4 24.35 -0.25 -29.79
N SER A 5 25.45 -0.96 -29.54
CA SER A 5 26.61 -0.50 -28.77
C SER A 5 27.42 0.64 -29.42
N ARG A 6 27.11 1.04 -30.65
CA ARG A 6 27.75 2.18 -31.33
C ARG A 6 26.87 3.43 -31.34
N LEU A 7 25.63 3.34 -30.86
CA LEU A 7 24.76 4.50 -30.74
C LEU A 7 25.18 5.33 -29.53
N PRO A 8 25.20 6.67 -29.64
CA PRO A 8 25.28 7.55 -28.48
C PRO A 8 24.21 7.19 -27.45
N PRO A 9 24.52 7.24 -26.14
CA PRO A 9 23.56 6.95 -25.07
C PRO A 9 22.26 7.73 -25.23
N GLU A 10 22.32 8.99 -25.64
CA GLU A 10 21.16 9.88 -25.81
C GLU A 10 20.18 9.36 -26.88
N ILE A 11 20.71 8.82 -27.98
CA ILE A 11 19.90 8.23 -29.05
C ILE A 11 19.26 6.93 -28.56
N LEU A 12 20.02 6.12 -27.80
CA LEU A 12 19.49 4.90 -27.20
C LEU A 12 18.37 5.20 -26.20
N LEU A 13 18.54 6.23 -25.36
CA LEU A 13 17.51 6.69 -24.43
C LEU A 13 16.25 7.16 -25.16
N HIS A 14 16.40 7.82 -26.30
CA HIS A 14 15.26 8.24 -27.11
C HIS A 14 14.55 7.05 -27.76
N ILE A 15 15.30 6.04 -28.25
CA ILE A 15 14.73 4.82 -28.84
C ILE A 15 14.00 3.97 -27.79
N LEU A 16 14.55 3.89 -26.58
CA LEU A 16 14.01 3.06 -25.49
C LEU A 16 13.01 3.81 -24.61
N ARG A 17 12.68 5.06 -24.96
CA ARG A 17 11.67 5.83 -24.25
C ARG A 17 10.33 5.11 -24.35
N ASP A 18 9.65 4.95 -23.23
CA ASP A 18 8.34 4.29 -23.13
C ASP A 18 8.36 2.81 -23.60
N ALA A 19 9.54 2.18 -23.66
CA ALA A 19 9.64 0.74 -23.87
C ALA A 19 9.13 -0.04 -22.65
N PHE A 20 8.64 -1.26 -22.87
CA PHE A 20 8.25 -2.13 -21.76
C PHE A 20 9.48 -2.77 -21.09
N LEU A 21 9.39 -3.07 -19.79
CA LEU A 21 10.43 -3.74 -19.00
C LEU A 21 10.93 -5.02 -19.69
N ARG A 22 10.03 -5.78 -20.32
CA ARG A 22 10.38 -7.00 -21.07
C ARG A 22 11.30 -6.76 -22.26
N GLU A 23 11.19 -5.61 -22.90
CA GLU A 23 11.97 -5.27 -24.10
C GLU A 23 13.39 -4.83 -23.70
N ILE A 24 13.50 -4.04 -22.64
CA ILE A 24 14.79 -3.53 -22.12
C ILE A 24 15.57 -4.56 -21.31
N THR A 25 14.93 -5.60 -20.77
CA THR A 25 15.60 -6.71 -20.06
C THR A 25 16.27 -7.75 -20.98
N SER A 26 16.37 -7.48 -22.28
CA SER A 26 17.01 -8.42 -23.22
C SER A 26 18.53 -8.54 -22.99
N ARG A 27 19.07 -9.75 -23.18
CA ARG A 27 20.53 -10.02 -23.09
C ARG A 27 21.36 -9.10 -23.98
N ARG A 28 20.81 -8.67 -25.11
CA ARG A 28 21.47 -7.79 -26.08
C ARG A 28 21.63 -6.35 -25.55
N LEU A 29 20.65 -5.89 -24.77
CA LEU A 29 20.63 -4.53 -24.22
C LEU A 29 21.28 -4.45 -22.84
N TYR A 30 21.44 -5.56 -22.11
CA TYR A 30 22.00 -5.59 -20.75
C TYR A 30 23.21 -4.67 -20.56
N ARG A 31 24.24 -4.78 -21.41
CA ARG A 31 25.47 -3.97 -21.27
C ARG A 31 25.24 -2.47 -21.43
N LEU A 32 24.18 -2.08 -22.15
CA LEU A 32 23.85 -0.70 -22.47
C LEU A 32 22.94 -0.08 -21.42
N VAL A 33 21.99 -0.84 -20.87
CA VAL A 33 20.94 -0.28 -19.99
C VAL A 33 21.17 -0.52 -18.50
N LYS A 34 22.02 -1.49 -18.11
CA LYS A 34 22.13 -1.94 -16.71
C LYS A 34 22.50 -0.84 -15.72
N ASN A 35 23.22 0.19 -16.15
CA ASN A 35 23.68 1.30 -15.32
C ASN A 35 22.92 2.61 -15.60
N GLU A 36 21.91 2.56 -16.46
CA GLU A 36 21.19 3.76 -16.93
C GLU A 36 19.82 3.86 -16.26
N ARG A 37 19.77 4.41 -15.04
CA ARG A 37 18.53 4.57 -14.24
C ARG A 37 17.37 5.17 -15.04
N ILE A 38 17.67 6.14 -15.90
CA ILE A 38 16.69 6.85 -16.71
C ILE A 38 15.92 5.93 -17.68
N VAL A 39 16.54 4.85 -18.18
CA VAL A 39 15.86 3.85 -19.03
C VAL A 39 14.76 3.16 -18.25
N TRP A 40 15.08 2.72 -17.03
CA TRP A 40 14.15 2.00 -16.16
C TRP A 40 13.00 2.88 -15.69
N ARG A 41 13.31 4.13 -15.30
CA ARG A 41 12.32 5.11 -14.86
C ARG A 41 11.32 5.48 -15.95
N ASN A 42 11.76 5.48 -17.20
CA ASN A 42 10.93 5.86 -18.35
C ASN A 42 10.29 4.64 -19.03
N ALA A 43 10.34 3.44 -18.43
CA ALA A 43 9.65 2.28 -18.96
C ALA A 43 8.14 2.43 -18.77
N THR A 44 7.35 1.98 -19.75
CA THR A 44 5.88 2.10 -19.72
C THR A 44 5.26 1.44 -18.50
N ASP A 45 5.80 0.29 -18.09
CA ASP A 45 5.35 -0.51 -16.95
C ASP A 45 6.28 -0.37 -15.74
N THR A 46 6.92 0.80 -15.56
CA THR A 46 7.85 1.07 -14.43
C THR A 46 7.23 0.88 -13.05
N GLU A 47 5.91 1.06 -12.92
CA GLU A 47 5.17 0.90 -11.67
C GLU A 47 5.12 -0.57 -11.18
N TYR A 48 5.43 -1.52 -12.06
CA TYR A 48 5.55 -2.94 -11.71
C TYR A 48 6.94 -3.35 -11.26
N LEU A 49 7.90 -2.43 -11.13
CA LEU A 49 9.21 -2.78 -10.57
C LEU A 49 9.06 -3.14 -9.08
N PRO A 50 9.35 -4.38 -8.66
CA PRO A 50 9.30 -4.78 -7.25
C PRO A 50 10.52 -4.24 -6.50
N LEU A 51 10.50 -2.94 -6.23
CA LEU A 51 11.59 -2.24 -5.56
C LEU A 51 11.81 -2.83 -4.16
N PRO A 52 13.08 -2.92 -3.69
CA PRO A 52 13.39 -3.36 -2.34
C PRO A 52 12.77 -2.45 -1.28
N THR A 53 12.60 -2.98 -0.08
CA THR A 53 12.06 -2.25 1.07
C THR A 53 12.81 -0.95 1.32
N GLY A 54 12.05 0.13 1.48
CA GLY A 54 12.60 1.45 1.74
C GLY A 54 13.25 2.12 0.53
N HIS A 55 13.23 1.54 -0.67
CA HIS A 55 13.80 2.17 -1.87
C HIS A 55 12.74 2.63 -2.87
N THR A 56 13.06 3.74 -3.53
CA THR A 56 12.33 4.28 -4.68
C THR A 56 13.12 4.04 -5.97
N ILE A 57 12.50 4.27 -7.14
CA ILE A 57 13.18 4.17 -8.44
C ILE A 57 14.37 5.15 -8.55
N GLN A 58 14.40 6.20 -7.72
CA GLN A 58 15.49 7.17 -7.64
C GLN A 58 16.64 6.70 -6.73
N THR A 59 16.33 5.94 -5.68
CA THR A 59 17.28 5.64 -4.59
C THR A 59 17.74 4.18 -4.54
N VAL A 60 17.09 3.27 -5.25
CA VAL A 60 17.58 1.88 -5.38
C VAL A 60 18.94 1.85 -6.07
N PRO A 61 19.95 1.09 -5.62
CA PRO A 61 21.22 0.95 -6.34
C PRO A 61 20.99 0.56 -7.81
N VAL A 62 21.69 1.23 -8.73
CA VAL A 62 21.40 1.12 -10.17
C VAL A 62 21.68 -0.29 -10.70
N GLU A 63 22.66 -0.97 -10.10
CA GLU A 63 23.07 -2.33 -10.43
C GLU A 63 21.97 -3.36 -10.17
N LEU A 64 21.00 -3.03 -9.30
CA LEU A 64 19.87 -3.88 -8.95
C LEU A 64 18.66 -3.68 -9.87
N LEU A 65 18.61 -2.61 -10.67
CA LEU A 65 17.45 -2.34 -11.53
C LEU A 65 17.21 -3.45 -12.54
N PHE A 66 18.28 -3.98 -13.14
CA PHE A 66 18.16 -5.07 -14.10
C PHE A 66 17.59 -6.36 -13.46
N PRO A 67 18.14 -6.92 -12.36
CA PRO A 67 17.54 -8.08 -11.72
C PRO A 67 16.12 -7.82 -11.16
N ILE A 68 15.83 -6.61 -10.67
CA ILE A 68 14.46 -6.22 -10.26
C ILE A 68 13.50 -6.28 -11.46
N ALA A 69 13.90 -5.74 -12.62
CA ALA A 69 13.09 -5.79 -13.83
C ALA A 69 12.89 -7.22 -14.36
N LEU A 70 13.91 -8.09 -14.25
CA LEU A 70 13.75 -9.52 -14.54
C LEU A 70 12.72 -10.18 -13.62
N ARG A 71 12.71 -9.82 -12.32
CA ARG A 71 11.69 -10.29 -11.38
C ARG A 71 10.29 -9.81 -11.77
N ALA A 72 10.12 -8.54 -12.13
CA ALA A 72 8.86 -8.00 -12.66
C ALA A 72 8.38 -8.80 -13.88
N CYS A 73 9.27 -9.07 -14.84
CA CYS A 73 8.97 -9.87 -16.01
C CYS A 73 8.55 -11.30 -15.66
N SER A 74 9.22 -11.92 -14.69
CA SER A 74 8.89 -13.26 -14.18
C SER A 74 7.49 -13.31 -13.57
N ILE A 75 7.13 -12.33 -12.72
CA ILE A 75 5.80 -12.20 -12.12
C ILE A 75 4.74 -12.02 -13.23
N ALA A 76 5.01 -11.14 -14.19
CA ALA A 76 4.11 -10.90 -15.31
C ALA A 76 3.87 -12.16 -16.16
N ILE A 77 4.89 -13.03 -16.31
CA ILE A 77 4.75 -14.32 -16.98
C ILE A 77 3.89 -15.28 -16.14
N ALA A 78 4.09 -15.33 -14.82
CA ALA A 78 3.29 -16.17 -13.92
C ALA A 78 1.80 -15.78 -13.98
N PHE A 79 1.49 -14.49 -13.99
CA PHE A 79 0.10 -14.00 -14.10
C PHE A 79 -0.56 -14.27 -15.45
N ARG A 80 0.18 -14.69 -16.48
CA ARG A 80 -0.41 -15.13 -17.75
C ARG A 80 -0.91 -16.57 -17.69
N GLN A 81 -0.45 -17.36 -16.73
CA GLN A 81 -0.88 -18.74 -16.57
C GLN A 81 -2.39 -18.80 -16.23
N PRO A 82 -3.08 -19.89 -16.64
CA PRO A 82 -4.48 -20.12 -16.25
C PRO A 82 -4.60 -20.35 -14.74
N ILE A 83 -3.64 -21.08 -14.18
CA ILE A 83 -3.49 -21.34 -12.75
C ILE A 83 -2.10 -20.84 -12.36
N ILE A 84 -2.04 -19.97 -11.35
CA ILE A 84 -0.80 -19.38 -10.88
C ILE A 84 -0.25 -20.25 -9.76
N ILE A 85 0.92 -20.86 -10.00
CA ILE A 85 1.56 -21.81 -9.09
C ILE A 85 2.60 -21.09 -8.22
N PRO A 86 2.55 -21.21 -6.87
CA PRO A 86 3.54 -20.66 -5.96
C PRO A 86 4.96 -21.05 -6.33
N LYS A 87 5.92 -20.10 -6.32
CA LYS A 87 7.35 -20.47 -6.27
C LYS A 87 7.85 -20.66 -4.85
N ARG A 88 7.32 -19.88 -3.93
CA ARG A 88 7.67 -19.91 -2.50
C ARG A 88 6.43 -19.62 -1.68
N TYR A 89 6.41 -20.18 -0.47
CA TYR A 89 5.47 -19.82 0.57
C TYR A 89 6.24 -19.78 1.90
N ALA A 90 5.93 -18.81 2.75
CA ALA A 90 6.57 -18.65 4.05
C ALA A 90 5.53 -18.16 5.06
N PRO A 91 5.57 -18.64 6.32
CA PRO A 91 4.72 -18.14 7.38
C PRO A 91 5.17 -16.73 7.82
N ILE A 92 4.23 -15.80 8.01
CA ILE A 92 4.53 -14.38 8.28
C ILE A 92 4.80 -14.05 9.76
N ALA A 93 4.55 -14.95 10.71
CA ALA A 93 4.97 -14.81 12.11
C ALA A 93 4.86 -16.16 12.84
N PRO A 94 5.64 -16.38 13.92
CA PRO A 94 5.36 -17.47 14.84
C PRO A 94 4.00 -17.24 15.55
N LEU A 95 3.25 -18.30 15.75
CA LEU A 95 2.07 -18.29 16.63
C LEU A 95 2.53 -18.01 18.07
N SER A 96 1.78 -17.21 18.83
CA SER A 96 1.95 -17.22 20.29
C SER A 96 1.53 -18.60 20.78
N ILE A 97 2.52 -19.43 21.17
CA ILE A 97 2.28 -20.84 21.56
C ILE A 97 1.36 -20.93 22.79
N GLY A 98 1.33 -19.87 23.62
CA GLY A 98 0.51 -19.81 24.83
C GLY A 98 -0.97 -19.49 24.58
N ASP A 99 -1.25 -18.60 23.63
CA ASP A 99 -2.60 -18.07 23.41
C ASP A 99 -3.24 -18.57 22.11
N ASP A 100 -2.50 -19.29 21.26
CA ASP A 100 -2.96 -19.63 19.92
C ASP A 100 -3.54 -18.35 19.26
N GLU A 101 -2.76 -17.26 19.23
CA GLU A 101 -3.14 -16.01 18.54
C GLU A 101 -2.00 -15.58 17.62
N MET A 102 -2.34 -15.01 16.46
CA MET A 102 -1.34 -14.42 15.58
C MET A 102 -1.03 -13.01 16.09
N PRO A 103 0.24 -12.68 16.38
CA PRO A 103 0.58 -11.33 16.79
C PRO A 103 0.19 -10.35 15.69
N TYR A 104 -0.29 -9.17 16.07
CA TYR A 104 -0.54 -8.10 15.12
C TYR A 104 0.72 -7.86 14.29
N ASN A 105 0.60 -8.11 12.99
CA ASN A 105 1.70 -8.04 12.03
C ASN A 105 1.40 -6.99 10.97
N VAL A 106 2.45 -6.33 10.51
CA VAL A 106 2.36 -5.33 9.46
C VAL A 106 3.44 -5.56 8.43
N GLU A 107 3.01 -5.82 7.21
CA GLU A 107 3.91 -5.95 6.06
C GLU A 107 4.54 -4.60 5.73
N ILE A 108 5.85 -4.65 5.52
CA ILE A 108 6.65 -3.45 5.23
C ILE A 108 6.68 -3.26 3.71
N PRO A 109 6.54 -2.01 3.20
CA PRO A 109 6.70 -1.72 1.78
C PRO A 109 7.94 -2.40 1.19
N GLY A 110 7.83 -3.00 0.00
CA GLY A 110 8.93 -3.74 -0.64
C GLY A 110 8.85 -5.27 -0.53
N GLY A 111 7.87 -5.81 0.20
CA GLY A 111 7.44 -7.22 0.13
C GLY A 111 8.43 -8.24 0.70
N ARG A 112 9.58 -7.82 1.23
CA ARG A 112 10.57 -8.72 1.83
C ARG A 112 10.36 -8.89 3.33
N TRP A 113 10.04 -7.79 4.02
CA TRP A 113 10.04 -7.73 5.47
C TRP A 113 8.62 -7.64 6.03
N THR A 114 8.40 -8.31 7.15
CA THR A 114 7.19 -8.16 7.98
C THR A 114 7.59 -7.73 9.38
N MET A 115 6.89 -6.75 9.95
CA MET A 115 7.05 -6.37 11.35
C MET A 115 5.93 -7.03 12.20
N TYR A 116 6.25 -7.53 13.39
CA TYR A 116 5.24 -8.11 14.30
C TYR A 116 5.57 -7.83 15.77
N SER A 117 4.56 -7.89 16.65
CA SER A 117 4.73 -7.69 18.09
C SER A 117 5.04 -8.99 18.82
N THR A 118 5.82 -8.90 19.88
CA THR A 118 6.01 -9.97 20.87
C THR A 118 5.99 -9.36 22.28
N GLU A 119 5.90 -10.20 23.32
CA GLU A 119 6.07 -9.75 24.70
C GLU A 119 7.40 -9.00 24.92
N SER A 120 8.44 -9.37 24.17
CA SER A 120 9.78 -8.75 24.22
C SER A 120 9.94 -7.49 23.34
N GLY A 121 8.87 -7.02 22.69
CA GLY A 121 8.88 -5.86 21.79
C GLY A 121 8.69 -6.20 20.32
N ILE A 122 9.11 -5.28 19.45
CA ILE A 122 8.89 -5.36 17.99
C ILE A 122 9.97 -6.22 17.33
N ARG A 123 9.55 -7.11 16.43
CA ARG A 123 10.41 -8.00 15.65
C ARG A 123 10.18 -7.85 14.16
N PHE A 124 11.17 -8.30 13.38
CA PHE A 124 11.15 -8.28 11.92
C PHE A 124 11.42 -9.67 11.35
N ASP A 125 10.54 -10.14 10.48
CA ASP A 125 10.72 -11.35 9.69
C ASP A 125 11.22 -11.00 8.28
N ASP A 126 12.23 -11.74 7.82
CA ASP A 126 12.78 -11.64 6.46
C ASP A 126 12.30 -12.85 5.66
N SER A 127 11.30 -12.66 4.81
CA SER A 127 10.71 -13.72 3.97
C SER A 127 11.70 -14.38 2.99
N SER A 128 12.91 -13.84 2.84
CA SER A 128 13.98 -14.48 2.06
C SER A 128 14.79 -15.52 2.83
N LYS A 129 14.70 -15.53 4.16
CA LYS A 129 15.40 -16.45 5.06
C LYS A 129 14.46 -17.55 5.55
N PRO A 130 14.99 -18.74 5.92
CA PRO A 130 14.18 -19.73 6.60
C PRO A 130 13.65 -19.14 7.91
N PRO A 131 12.40 -19.44 8.29
CA PRO A 131 11.79 -18.88 9.49
C PRO A 131 12.57 -19.33 10.75
N LEU A 132 12.70 -18.43 11.74
CA LEU A 132 12.97 -18.69 13.18
C LEU A 132 14.39 -18.53 13.79
N GLU A 133 15.37 -17.81 13.21
CA GLU A 133 16.67 -17.62 13.92
C GLU A 133 17.24 -16.20 14.03
N ASN A 134 16.72 -15.18 13.35
CA ASN A 134 17.37 -13.86 13.28
C ASN A 134 16.45 -12.69 13.61
N ASP A 135 15.77 -12.78 14.76
CA ASP A 135 14.90 -11.73 15.25
C ASP A 135 15.73 -10.50 15.67
N THR A 136 15.59 -9.40 14.94
CA THR A 136 16.14 -8.11 15.37
C THR A 136 15.10 -7.41 16.23
N ILE A 137 15.40 -7.23 17.51
CA ILE A 137 14.53 -6.55 18.46
C ILE A 137 14.81 -5.06 18.39
N ILE A 138 13.77 -4.27 18.14
CA ILE A 138 13.75 -2.86 18.51
C ILE A 138 12.83 -2.78 19.74
N SER A 139 13.44 -2.48 20.89
CA SER A 139 12.89 -2.61 22.25
C SER A 139 11.59 -1.85 22.51
N ASP A 140 10.86 -2.29 23.55
CA ASP A 140 9.73 -1.66 24.27
C ASP A 140 8.71 -0.90 23.42
N GLY A 141 7.77 -1.65 22.86
CA GLY A 141 6.59 -1.11 22.20
C GLY A 141 5.59 -2.20 21.84
N ARG A 142 4.30 -1.89 21.87
CA ARG A 142 3.25 -2.69 21.23
C ARG A 142 2.93 -2.07 19.87
N LEU A 143 2.85 -2.87 18.81
CA LEU A 143 2.37 -2.35 17.54
C LEU A 143 0.89 -1.99 17.66
N PHE A 144 0.57 -0.74 17.34
CA PHE A 144 -0.80 -0.33 17.02
C PHE A 144 -0.90 -0.13 15.50
N ARG A 145 -2.07 0.27 14.97
CA ARG A 145 -2.21 0.54 13.53
C ARG A 145 -1.14 1.53 13.08
N ASN A 146 -0.28 1.10 12.16
CA ASN A 146 0.85 1.89 11.68
C ASN A 146 0.63 2.24 10.21
N ALA A 147 0.67 3.53 9.86
CA ALA A 147 1.01 3.92 8.50
C ALA A 147 2.53 3.80 8.31
N MET A 148 2.93 3.38 7.12
CA MET A 148 4.33 3.24 6.73
C MET A 148 4.57 3.86 5.38
N GLY A 149 5.63 4.65 5.28
CA GLY A 149 6.06 5.27 4.03
C GLY A 149 7.47 4.86 3.65
N THR A 150 7.72 4.64 2.36
CA THR A 150 9.08 4.48 1.84
C THR A 150 9.73 5.86 1.66
N MET A 151 10.81 6.13 2.39
CA MET A 151 11.52 7.42 2.34
C MET A 151 12.63 7.44 1.28
N GLY A 152 13.06 6.26 0.82
CA GLY A 152 14.21 6.13 -0.06
C GLY A 152 15.44 5.65 0.68
N GLU A 153 16.44 5.22 -0.07
CA GLU A 153 17.75 4.79 0.45
C GLU A 153 17.67 3.67 1.50
N GLY A 154 16.61 2.86 1.46
CA GLY A 154 16.40 1.74 2.38
C GLY A 154 15.66 2.12 3.65
N VAL A 155 15.23 3.38 3.77
CA VAL A 155 14.53 3.88 4.95
C VAL A 155 13.01 3.76 4.78
N VAL A 156 12.36 3.20 5.81
CA VAL A 156 10.91 3.20 5.97
C VAL A 156 10.57 3.98 7.23
N ARG A 157 9.67 4.95 7.09
CA ARG A 157 9.11 5.71 8.21
C ARG A 157 7.86 5.03 8.72
N CYS A 158 7.80 4.78 10.01
CA CYS A 158 6.67 4.19 10.72
C CYS A 158 6.11 5.19 11.74
N ILE A 159 4.78 5.32 11.83
CA ILE A 159 4.16 6.11 12.91
C ILE A 159 3.67 5.18 14.00
N GLN A 160 4.17 5.34 15.22
CA GLN A 160 3.92 4.45 16.36
C GLN A 160 3.71 5.24 17.66
N PRO A 161 2.95 4.70 18.63
CA PRO A 161 2.98 5.22 19.99
C PRO A 161 4.20 4.64 20.71
N ILE A 162 4.93 5.44 21.47
CA ILE A 162 5.97 4.92 22.37
C ILE A 162 5.30 4.68 23.72
N SER A 163 5.28 3.43 24.20
CA SER A 163 4.84 3.08 25.55
C SER A 163 6.02 3.22 26.49
N THR A 164 6.04 4.28 27.30
CA THR A 164 7.09 4.50 28.30
C THR A 164 6.70 3.79 29.60
N ASP A 165 6.71 2.46 29.61
CA ASP A 165 6.47 1.71 30.86
C ASP A 165 7.74 1.60 31.72
N TRP A 166 8.92 1.95 31.19
CA TRP A 166 10.19 1.96 31.92
C TRP A 166 11.01 3.19 31.53
N ASP A 167 11.58 3.87 32.53
CA ASP A 167 12.26 5.17 32.48
C ASP A 167 12.87 5.52 31.10
N PRO A 168 12.27 6.47 30.36
CA PRO A 168 12.77 6.83 29.04
C PRO A 168 14.08 7.64 29.16
N PRO A 169 14.97 7.57 28.16
CA PRO A 169 16.08 8.52 28.06
C PRO A 169 15.61 9.97 27.80
N CYS A 170 14.31 10.22 27.60
CA CYS A 170 13.74 11.53 27.29
C CYS A 170 12.35 11.71 27.92
N SER A 171 12.09 12.89 28.49
CA SER A 171 10.82 13.31 29.10
C SER A 171 9.68 13.43 28.06
N ILE A 172 8.99 12.32 27.75
CA ILE A 172 7.95 12.26 26.69
C ILE A 172 6.58 12.00 27.31
N ALA A 173 5.54 12.69 26.80
CA ALA A 173 4.16 12.53 27.26
C ALA A 173 3.50 11.25 26.68
N PRO A 174 2.84 10.41 27.51
CA PRO A 174 2.14 9.20 27.05
C PRO A 174 1.06 9.50 26.00
N GLY A 175 0.94 8.64 24.98
CA GLY A 175 -0.12 8.71 23.96
C GLY A 175 0.14 9.64 22.76
N SER A 176 1.31 10.29 22.70
CA SER A 176 1.74 11.05 21.53
C SER A 176 2.29 10.12 20.43
N GLY A 177 1.92 10.38 19.17
CA GLY A 177 2.45 9.64 18.04
C GLY A 177 3.89 10.02 17.74
N HIS A 178 4.70 9.06 17.33
CA HIS A 178 6.10 9.26 16.98
C HIS A 178 6.37 8.75 15.57
N ALA A 179 7.15 9.50 14.80
CA ALA A 179 7.76 9.01 13.59
C ALA A 179 9.08 8.32 13.92
N ILE A 180 9.21 7.07 13.49
CA ILE A 180 10.41 6.25 13.66
C ILE A 180 10.88 5.86 12.26
N ASP A 181 12.08 6.29 11.91
CA ASP A 181 12.72 5.88 10.65
C ASP A 181 13.54 4.62 10.90
N ILE A 182 13.26 3.58 10.13
CA ILE A 182 13.93 2.29 10.22
C ILE A 182 14.63 2.02 8.89
N TYR A 183 15.93 1.80 8.95
CA TYR A 183 16.75 1.40 7.82
C TYR A 183 16.70 -0.12 7.61
N PHE A 184 16.36 -0.53 6.40
CA PHE A 184 16.33 -1.92 5.95
C PHE A 184 17.47 -2.19 4.97
N PRO A 185 18.40 -3.10 5.30
CA PRO A 185 19.51 -3.38 4.42
C PRO A 185 19.08 -4.17 3.18
N ILE A 186 19.57 -3.74 2.02
CA ILE A 186 19.63 -4.60 0.84
C ILE A 186 20.77 -5.59 1.05
N GLY A 187 20.50 -6.89 0.96
CA GLY A 187 21.57 -7.89 0.97
C GLY A 187 22.44 -7.71 -0.27
N ASN A 188 23.70 -7.30 -0.08
CA ASN A 188 24.67 -7.25 -1.17
C ASN A 188 25.04 -8.68 -1.61
N ILE A 189 24.99 -8.94 -2.91
CA ILE A 189 25.60 -10.12 -3.52
C ILE A 189 27.13 -9.92 -3.45
N GLY A 190 27.75 -10.27 -2.32
CA GLY A 190 29.22 -10.28 -2.21
C GLY A 190 29.81 -10.04 -0.83
N ASP A 191 29.12 -9.31 0.07
CA ASP A 191 29.68 -8.96 1.37
C ASP A 191 28.96 -9.70 2.51
N SER A 192 29.64 -10.72 3.04
CA SER A 192 29.18 -11.53 4.17
C SER A 192 29.40 -10.87 5.54
N LYS A 193 29.88 -9.62 5.58
CA LYS A 193 30.32 -8.93 6.82
C LYS A 193 29.46 -7.75 7.27
N THR A 194 28.53 -7.25 6.46
CA THR A 194 27.64 -6.15 6.85
C THR A 194 26.43 -6.69 7.62
N GLU A 195 26.14 -6.10 8.78
CA GLU A 195 24.90 -6.35 9.53
C GLU A 195 23.69 -6.26 8.60
N GLN A 196 22.95 -7.36 8.49
CA GLN A 196 21.78 -7.49 7.62
C GLN A 196 20.47 -7.29 8.40
N THR A 197 20.54 -6.62 9.54
CA THR A 197 19.42 -6.43 10.46
C THR A 197 18.83 -5.03 10.31
N PRO A 198 17.50 -4.87 10.39
CA PRO A 198 16.87 -3.55 10.42
C PRO A 198 17.34 -2.73 11.64
N LYS A 199 17.52 -1.43 11.47
CA LYS A 199 18.01 -0.54 12.54
C LYS A 199 17.25 0.77 12.57
N ILE A 200 17.04 1.33 13.76
CA ILE A 200 16.57 2.71 13.89
C ILE A 200 17.60 3.62 13.19
N HIS A 201 17.14 4.39 12.21
CA HIS A 201 17.94 5.27 11.38
C HIS A 201 18.16 6.63 12.06
N SER A 202 17.16 7.14 12.76
CA SER A 202 17.16 8.44 13.42
C SER A 202 16.40 8.41 14.75
N PRO A 203 16.67 9.32 15.70
CA PRO A 203 15.89 9.44 16.92
C PRO A 203 14.40 9.63 16.61
N PRO A 204 13.48 8.96 17.32
CA PRO A 204 12.04 9.15 17.12
C PRO A 204 11.61 10.61 17.23
N ILE A 205 10.80 11.07 16.28
CA ILE A 205 10.30 12.46 16.24
C ILE A 205 8.88 12.48 16.82
N PRO A 206 8.63 13.18 17.93
CA PRO A 206 7.29 13.31 18.48
C PRO A 206 6.41 14.16 17.55
N ILE A 207 5.16 13.72 17.35
CA ILE A 207 4.16 14.40 16.54
C ILE A 207 2.97 14.71 17.47
N PRO A 208 2.91 15.90 18.06
CA PRO A 208 1.81 16.28 18.94
C PRO A 208 0.49 16.36 18.16
N GLU A 209 -0.65 16.28 18.84
CA GLU A 209 -2.03 16.33 18.28
C GLU A 209 -2.45 15.16 17.36
N ILE A 210 -1.51 14.46 16.72
CA ILE A 210 -1.82 13.27 15.93
C ILE A 210 -2.06 12.07 16.85
N ASN A 211 -3.29 11.57 16.84
CA ASN A 211 -3.59 10.25 17.37
C ASN A 211 -3.08 9.19 16.39
N VAL A 212 -2.13 8.36 16.84
CA VAL A 212 -1.57 7.24 16.06
C VAL A 212 -2.65 6.35 15.47
N THR A 213 -3.72 6.05 16.22
CA THR A 213 -4.78 5.15 15.74
C THR A 213 -5.59 5.76 14.59
N GLY A 214 -5.51 7.08 14.41
CA GLY A 214 -6.14 7.81 13.32
C GLY A 214 -5.22 8.05 12.13
N VAL A 215 -3.93 7.70 12.20
CA VAL A 215 -3.00 7.87 11.08
C VAL A 215 -3.41 6.92 9.96
N SER A 216 -3.67 7.49 8.78
CA SER A 216 -4.26 6.76 7.66
C SER A 216 -3.28 6.57 6.50
N ASP A 217 -2.43 7.57 6.21
CA ASP A 217 -1.50 7.49 5.09
C ASP A 217 -0.29 8.45 5.22
N MET A 218 0.73 8.25 4.38
CA MET A 218 1.98 9.01 4.35
C MET A 218 2.50 9.24 2.92
N MET A 219 3.03 10.44 2.65
CA MET A 219 3.68 10.77 1.37
C MET A 219 4.95 11.58 1.61
N GLY A 220 6.10 10.91 1.61
CA GLY A 220 7.37 11.54 1.97
C GLY A 220 7.32 12.06 3.42
N PRO A 221 7.62 13.35 3.67
CA PRO A 221 7.54 13.92 5.01
C PRO A 221 6.10 14.20 5.48
N LEU A 222 5.10 14.10 4.59
CA LEU A 222 3.72 14.40 4.91
C LEU A 222 3.03 13.20 5.58
N ILE A 223 2.32 13.47 6.67
CA ILE A 223 1.43 12.52 7.36
C ILE A 223 -0.01 12.98 7.23
N LEU A 224 -0.89 12.01 7.03
CA LEU A 224 -2.34 12.18 7.06
C LEU A 224 -2.94 11.40 8.22
N SER A 225 -3.80 12.06 9.00
CA SER A 225 -4.50 11.42 10.12
C SER A 225 -5.94 11.90 10.26
N VAL A 226 -6.87 10.97 10.39
CA VAL A 226 -8.28 11.26 10.68
C VAL A 226 -8.46 11.56 12.16
N GLY A 227 -9.21 12.62 12.47
CA GLY A 227 -9.50 13.04 13.84
C GLY A 227 -10.29 11.98 14.62
N ALA A 228 -9.77 11.53 15.76
CA ALA A 228 -10.30 10.35 16.45
C ALA A 228 -11.59 10.55 17.26
N LYS A 229 -11.96 11.79 17.62
CA LYS A 229 -13.13 12.04 18.48
C LYS A 229 -14.44 12.04 17.71
N THR A 230 -14.45 12.72 16.57
CA THR A 230 -15.64 13.02 15.79
C THR A 230 -15.53 12.51 14.35
N PHE A 231 -14.33 12.13 13.91
CA PHE A 231 -14.05 11.63 12.55
C PHE A 231 -14.55 12.57 11.44
N ASP A 232 -14.65 13.88 11.70
CA ASP A 232 -15.17 14.90 10.77
C ASP A 232 -14.12 15.94 10.35
N PHE A 233 -12.89 15.78 10.83
CA PHE A 233 -11.74 16.61 10.49
C PHE A 233 -10.49 15.75 10.27
N LEU A 234 -9.46 16.37 9.70
CA LEU A 234 -8.23 15.70 9.32
C LEU A 234 -7.00 16.51 9.75
N HIS A 235 -5.99 15.84 10.28
CA HIS A 235 -4.66 16.40 10.46
C HIS A 235 -3.80 16.08 9.24
N LEU A 236 -3.16 17.11 8.71
CA LEU A 236 -2.13 16.98 7.70
C LEU A 236 -0.88 17.70 8.23
N CYS A 237 0.24 17.01 8.41
CA CYS A 237 1.47 17.66 8.83
C CYS A 237 2.66 17.28 7.97
N ASP A 238 3.63 18.19 7.91
CA ASP A 238 4.97 17.97 7.43
C ASP A 238 5.89 17.80 8.64
N ILE A 239 6.44 16.60 8.80
CA ILE A 239 7.30 16.28 9.96
C ILE A 239 8.61 17.05 9.90
N ASP A 240 9.17 17.21 8.70
CA ASP A 240 10.50 17.79 8.52
C ASP A 240 10.42 19.31 8.74
N ALA A 241 9.34 19.93 8.27
CA ALA A 241 9.06 21.36 8.51
C ALA A 241 8.47 21.64 9.90
N ARG A 242 7.98 20.63 10.63
CA ARG A 242 7.25 20.74 11.90
C ARG A 242 6.03 21.66 11.84
N THR A 243 5.33 21.63 10.72
CA THR A 243 4.12 22.43 10.48
C THR A 243 2.96 21.50 10.17
N GLY A 244 1.78 21.83 10.68
CA GLY A 244 0.58 21.03 10.46
C GLY A 244 -0.67 21.86 10.26
N PHE A 245 -1.65 21.23 9.65
CA PHE A 245 -2.99 21.75 9.47
C PHE A 245 -4.01 20.87 10.18
N VAL A 246 -4.98 21.51 10.83
CA VAL A 246 -6.26 20.91 11.22
C VAL A 246 -7.28 21.32 10.17
N LEU A 247 -7.71 20.37 9.35
CA LEU A 247 -8.59 20.57 8.20
C LEU A 247 -10.03 20.24 8.55
N ASN A 248 -10.89 21.25 8.50
CA ASN A 248 -12.34 21.11 8.65
C ASN A 248 -13.03 21.21 7.29
N PHE A 249 -14.12 20.48 7.07
CA PHE A 249 -14.77 20.38 5.77
C PHE A 249 -16.13 21.09 5.73
N THR A 250 -16.42 21.75 4.61
CA THR A 250 -17.70 22.42 4.31
C THR A 250 -18.06 22.23 2.84
N GLY A 251 -19.24 22.72 2.41
CA GLY A 251 -19.60 22.75 0.99
C GLY A 251 -20.26 21.50 0.43
N HIS A 252 -20.47 20.47 1.26
CA HIS A 252 -21.20 19.26 0.89
C HIS A 252 -22.70 19.36 1.23
N ASN A 253 -23.53 18.61 0.52
CA ASN A 253 -24.99 18.67 0.64
C ASN A 253 -25.58 17.95 1.87
N LYS A 254 -24.73 17.38 2.73
CA LYS A 254 -25.14 16.57 3.90
C LYS A 254 -24.91 17.34 5.21
N ARG A 255 -25.80 17.16 6.18
CA ARG A 255 -25.75 17.85 7.50
C ARG A 255 -24.69 17.31 8.45
N TRP A 256 -24.26 16.08 8.23
CA TRP A 256 -23.27 15.36 9.03
C TRP A 256 -22.55 14.37 8.11
N PHE A 257 -21.33 13.96 8.47
CA PHE A 257 -20.54 12.97 7.77
C PHE A 257 -19.50 12.37 8.71
N GLN A 258 -18.90 11.25 8.29
CA GLN A 258 -17.79 10.61 8.97
C GLN A 258 -16.71 10.23 7.96
N ILE A 259 -15.49 10.72 8.15
CA ILE A 259 -14.29 10.31 7.42
C ILE A 259 -13.86 8.95 7.96
N ILE A 260 -13.89 7.95 7.09
CA ILE A 260 -13.56 6.56 7.41
C ILE A 260 -12.07 6.33 7.17
N ASN A 261 -11.57 6.90 6.08
CA ASN A 261 -10.21 6.73 5.61
C ASN A 261 -9.79 7.96 4.81
N ALA A 262 -8.49 8.21 4.77
CA ALA A 262 -7.91 9.31 4.03
C ALA A 262 -6.56 8.86 3.46
N GLN A 263 -6.29 9.17 2.20
CA GLN A 263 -5.06 8.78 1.52
C GLN A 263 -4.56 9.86 0.58
N PHE A 264 -3.25 9.90 0.38
CA PHE A 264 -2.63 10.75 -0.63
C PHE A 264 -2.81 10.14 -2.02
N GLN A 265 -2.92 11.02 -3.01
CA GLN A 265 -2.78 10.65 -4.41
C GLN A 265 -1.54 11.32 -5.02
N PRO A 266 -0.36 10.67 -4.95
CA PRO A 266 0.91 11.30 -5.28
C PRO A 266 0.99 11.83 -6.71
N ALA A 267 0.42 11.10 -7.67
CA ALA A 267 0.48 11.46 -9.10
C ALA A 267 -0.17 12.82 -9.40
N ARG A 268 -1.18 13.22 -8.62
CA ARG A 268 -1.94 14.46 -8.80
C ARG A 268 -1.79 15.44 -7.62
N ARG A 269 -1.01 15.07 -6.59
CA ARG A 269 -0.86 15.83 -5.34
C ARG A 269 -2.21 16.20 -4.70
N LYS A 270 -3.11 15.23 -4.63
CA LYS A 270 -4.42 15.39 -3.98
C LYS A 270 -4.50 14.56 -2.71
N VAL A 271 -5.51 14.83 -1.89
CA VAL A 271 -5.98 13.95 -0.83
C VAL A 271 -7.34 13.39 -1.24
N VAL A 272 -7.52 12.09 -1.02
CA VAL A 272 -8.76 11.34 -1.26
C VAL A 272 -9.32 10.92 0.10
N LEU A 273 -10.60 11.18 0.33
CA LEU A 273 -11.31 10.82 1.54
C LEU A 273 -12.41 9.82 1.22
N ASP A 274 -12.48 8.77 2.02
CA ASP A 274 -13.60 7.85 2.06
C ASP A 274 -14.55 8.29 3.18
N VAL A 275 -15.80 8.56 2.86
CA VAL A 275 -16.73 9.27 3.75
C VAL A 275 -18.06 8.53 3.84
N PHE A 276 -18.53 8.28 5.07
CA PHE A 276 -19.91 7.91 5.33
C PHE A 276 -20.77 9.16 5.45
N LEU A 277 -21.92 9.12 4.79
CA LEU A 277 -22.95 10.15 4.83
C LEU A 277 -24.23 9.54 5.41
N PRO A 278 -25.04 10.33 6.14
CA PRO A 278 -26.37 9.90 6.55
C PRO A 278 -27.24 9.67 5.31
N GLY A 279 -27.78 8.46 5.19
CA GLY A 279 -28.73 8.08 4.15
C GLY A 279 -30.19 8.32 4.58
N ILE A 280 -31.13 7.93 3.71
CA ILE A 280 -32.56 8.25 3.84
C ILE A 280 -33.29 7.28 4.80
N ILE A 281 -32.83 6.03 4.93
CA ILE A 281 -33.49 4.95 5.69
C ILE A 281 -32.45 4.13 6.47
N ASP A 282 -31.97 4.64 7.61
CA ASP A 282 -31.02 3.96 8.53
C ASP A 282 -29.78 3.29 7.85
N ALA A 283 -29.49 3.71 6.63
CA ALA A 283 -28.38 3.26 5.80
C ALA A 283 -27.41 4.43 5.65
N TYR A 284 -26.12 4.14 5.51
CA TYR A 284 -25.12 5.14 5.22
C TYR A 284 -24.85 5.15 3.72
N ASP A 285 -24.90 6.33 3.09
CA ASP A 285 -24.36 6.47 1.74
C ASP A 285 -22.83 6.55 1.87
N PHE A 286 -22.11 5.90 0.96
CA PHE A 286 -20.67 6.03 0.85
C PHE A 286 -20.31 7.09 -0.19
N ALA A 287 -19.31 7.92 0.10
CA ALA A 287 -18.83 8.92 -0.83
C ALA A 287 -17.31 9.02 -0.82
N VAL A 288 -16.78 9.42 -1.97
CA VAL A 288 -15.37 9.75 -2.17
C VAL A 288 -15.25 11.25 -2.36
N TRP A 289 -14.47 11.93 -1.53
CA TRP A 289 -14.15 13.35 -1.69
C TRP A 289 -12.69 13.54 -2.05
N VAL A 290 -12.40 14.52 -2.90
CA VAL A 290 -11.03 14.86 -3.29
C VAL A 290 -10.78 16.35 -3.07
N PHE A 291 -9.58 16.69 -2.61
CA PHE A 291 -9.14 18.09 -2.50
C PHE A 291 -7.63 18.21 -2.70
N ASP A 292 -7.18 19.43 -2.99
CA ASP A 292 -5.76 19.74 -3.12
C ASP A 292 -5.03 19.68 -1.79
N ILE A 293 -3.81 19.15 -1.79
CA ILE A 293 -2.92 19.26 -0.63
C ILE A 293 -2.67 20.75 -0.39
N PRO A 294 -3.06 21.32 0.77
CA PRO A 294 -2.79 22.71 1.11
C PRO A 294 -1.30 23.02 1.03
N GLU A 295 -0.95 24.18 0.47
CA GLU A 295 0.43 24.67 0.52
C GLU A 295 0.86 24.85 1.98
N MET A 296 1.92 24.14 2.35
CA MET A 296 2.56 24.29 3.66
C MET A 296 3.31 25.62 3.70
N PRO A 297 3.28 26.35 4.83
CA PRO A 297 4.11 27.54 4.99
C PRO A 297 5.59 27.16 4.82
N PRO A 298 6.40 28.00 4.16
CA PRO A 298 7.81 27.72 3.98
C PRO A 298 8.48 27.54 5.34
N SER A 299 9.28 26.49 5.48
CA SER A 299 10.09 26.27 6.66
C SER A 299 11.14 27.39 6.75
N ASP A 300 11.12 28.18 7.82
CA ASP A 300 12.27 29.02 8.17
C ASP A 300 13.41 28.08 8.55
N ALA A 301 14.23 27.68 7.57
CA ALA A 301 15.33 26.73 7.76
C ALA A 301 16.32 27.16 8.85
N ALA A 302 16.39 28.46 9.17
CA ALA A 302 17.17 29.00 10.28
C ALA A 302 16.58 28.70 11.68
N ASN A 303 15.27 28.47 11.77
CA ASN A 303 14.54 28.21 13.02
C ASN A 303 14.08 26.74 13.15
N ALA A 304 13.96 26.00 12.04
CA ALA A 304 13.47 24.62 12.02
C ALA A 304 14.38 23.64 12.77
N SER A 305 15.70 23.88 12.80
CA SER A 305 16.65 23.06 13.58
C SER A 305 16.59 23.31 15.09
N THR A 306 15.94 24.38 15.53
CA THR A 306 15.82 24.78 16.95
C THR A 306 14.39 24.69 17.50
N ALA A 307 13.37 24.63 16.64
CA ALA A 307 11.97 24.57 17.05
C ALA A 307 11.62 23.17 17.56
N LEU A 308 11.48 23.02 18.87
CA LEU A 308 11.05 21.77 19.51
C LEU A 308 9.55 21.46 19.30
N GLU A 309 8.74 22.48 18.99
CA GLU A 309 7.28 22.40 18.94
C GLU A 309 6.74 22.43 17.50
N PHE A 310 5.64 21.71 17.27
CA PHE A 310 4.89 21.76 16.00
C PHE A 310 4.01 23.01 15.95
N HIS A 311 3.97 23.67 14.79
CA HIS A 311 3.06 24.76 14.54
C HIS A 311 1.80 24.27 13.82
N TRP A 312 0.65 24.31 14.49
CA TRP A 312 -0.65 23.89 13.96
C TRP A 312 -1.52 25.05 13.51
N ILE A 313 -2.03 24.97 12.27
CA ILE A 313 -2.90 25.98 11.65
C ILE A 313 -4.27 25.37 11.37
N HIS A 314 -5.33 26.06 11.76
CA HIS A 314 -6.70 25.62 11.45
C HIS A 314 -7.12 26.14 10.07
N LYS A 315 -7.58 25.25 9.20
CA LYS A 315 -8.02 25.60 7.85
C LYS A 315 -9.35 24.95 7.51
N THR A 316 -10.19 25.67 6.79
CA THR A 316 -11.44 25.15 6.25
C THR A 316 -11.26 24.79 4.78
N ILE A 317 -11.58 23.54 4.43
CA ILE A 317 -11.62 23.02 3.07
C ILE A 317 -13.07 23.03 2.59
N HIS A 318 -13.29 23.58 1.39
CA HIS A 318 -14.61 23.60 0.76
C HIS A 318 -14.68 22.53 -0.33
N ILE A 319 -15.48 21.50 -0.11
CA ILE A 319 -15.68 20.41 -1.06
C ILE A 319 -16.66 20.84 -2.14
N GLN A 320 -16.20 20.90 -3.39
CA GLN A 320 -17.05 21.23 -4.54
C GLN A 320 -17.77 19.99 -5.06
N PRO A 321 -18.93 20.13 -5.73
CA PRO A 321 -19.67 18.98 -6.28
C PRO A 321 -18.86 18.10 -7.23
N VAL A 322 -17.97 18.69 -8.04
CA VAL A 322 -17.13 17.94 -9.01
C VAL A 322 -16.05 17.08 -8.36
N SER A 323 -15.70 17.41 -7.12
CA SER A 323 -14.70 16.71 -6.31
C SER A 323 -15.33 15.71 -5.35
N GLN A 324 -16.64 15.48 -5.49
CA GLN A 324 -17.41 14.52 -4.71
C GLN A 324 -18.01 13.46 -5.65
N TYR A 325 -17.93 12.21 -5.24
CA TYR A 325 -18.65 11.10 -5.85
C TYR A 325 -19.45 10.38 -4.78
N ILE A 326 -20.76 10.22 -4.97
CA ILE A 326 -21.62 9.45 -4.07
C ILE A 326 -21.86 8.09 -4.73
N GLN A 327 -21.52 7.02 -4.01
CA GLN A 327 -21.74 5.66 -4.49
C GLN A 327 -23.24 5.41 -4.69
N PRO A 328 -23.67 4.96 -5.88
CA PRO A 328 -25.07 4.58 -6.09
C PRO A 328 -25.41 3.29 -5.34
N LEU A 329 -26.70 3.02 -5.15
CA LEU A 329 -27.18 1.77 -4.54
C LEU A 329 -27.04 0.58 -5.49
N GLU A 330 -27.30 0.80 -6.77
CA GLU A 330 -27.25 -0.20 -7.83
C GLU A 330 -26.56 0.40 -9.05
N TRP A 331 -25.94 -0.47 -9.85
CA TRP A 331 -25.29 -0.06 -11.09
C TRP A 331 -26.02 -0.62 -12.30
N ASN A 332 -26.40 0.29 -13.21
CA ASN A 332 -26.90 -0.08 -14.53
C ASN A 332 -25.72 -0.10 -15.50
N VAL A 333 -25.40 -1.29 -16.01
CA VAL A 333 -24.29 -1.49 -16.94
C VAL A 333 -24.82 -1.35 -18.37
N ASP A 334 -24.14 -0.56 -19.22
CA ASP A 334 -24.46 -0.47 -20.65
C ASP A 334 -23.88 -1.66 -21.45
N SER A 335 -22.80 -2.30 -20.96
CA SER A 335 -22.14 -3.46 -21.58
C SER A 335 -21.50 -4.40 -20.54
N SER A 336 -21.72 -5.71 -20.68
CA SER A 336 -21.09 -6.74 -19.83
C SER A 336 -19.60 -6.97 -20.11
N GLU A 337 -19.04 -6.34 -21.15
CA GLU A 337 -17.63 -6.50 -21.49
C GLU A 337 -16.72 -5.79 -20.47
N PRO A 338 -15.58 -6.42 -20.08
CA PRO A 338 -14.59 -5.77 -19.24
C PRO A 338 -14.09 -4.47 -19.89
N SER A 339 -13.99 -3.42 -19.11
CA SER A 339 -13.47 -2.12 -19.56
C SER A 339 -12.13 -1.82 -18.91
N GLU A 340 -11.40 -0.90 -19.53
CA GLU A 340 -10.23 -0.25 -18.94
C GLU A 340 -10.54 1.23 -18.74
N PHE A 341 -10.02 1.85 -17.67
CA PHE A 341 -10.16 3.31 -17.54
C PHE A 341 -9.09 4.04 -18.39
N PRO A 342 -9.35 5.27 -18.89
CA PRO A 342 -8.45 5.94 -19.81
C PRO A 342 -7.07 6.26 -19.23
N ASP A 343 -6.05 6.40 -20.08
CA ASP A 343 -4.68 6.74 -19.66
C ASP A 343 -4.56 8.08 -18.92
N THR A 344 -5.47 9.00 -19.20
CA THR A 344 -5.53 10.32 -18.54
C THR A 344 -6.08 10.26 -17.13
N HIS A 345 -6.74 9.16 -16.76
CA HIS A 345 -7.45 8.98 -15.50
C HIS A 345 -6.58 8.26 -14.50
N VAL A 346 -6.79 8.60 -13.22
CA VAL A 346 -6.07 7.98 -12.12
C VAL A 346 -7.07 7.39 -11.14
N CYS A 347 -7.02 6.08 -10.89
CA CYS A 347 -7.87 5.42 -9.92
C CYS A 347 -7.58 5.96 -8.51
N VAL A 348 -8.63 6.36 -7.80
CA VAL A 348 -8.56 6.92 -6.44
C VAL A 348 -9.33 6.08 -5.41
N HIS A 349 -10.29 5.28 -5.86
CA HIS A 349 -11.08 4.39 -4.99
C HIS A 349 -11.69 3.27 -5.83
N ASP A 350 -11.97 2.13 -5.21
CA ASP A 350 -12.72 1.05 -5.86
C ASP A 350 -13.78 0.46 -4.92
N PHE A 351 -14.90 0.03 -5.50
CA PHE A 351 -15.99 -0.58 -4.77
C PHE A 351 -16.72 -1.61 -5.62
N ILE A 352 -17.50 -2.46 -4.96
CA ILE A 352 -18.35 -3.45 -5.60
C ILE A 352 -19.81 -3.09 -5.40
N ILE A 353 -20.61 -3.35 -6.42
CA ILE A 353 -22.02 -2.97 -6.42
C ILE A 353 -22.84 -4.01 -7.17
N GLN A 354 -24.11 -4.15 -6.75
CA GLN A 354 -25.04 -5.04 -7.42
C GLN A 354 -25.42 -4.48 -8.79
N CYS A 355 -25.54 -5.36 -9.76
CA CYS A 355 -26.09 -5.04 -11.07
C CYS A 355 -27.39 -5.82 -11.26
N PRO A 356 -28.58 -5.18 -11.11
CA PRO A 356 -29.87 -5.86 -11.19
C PRO A 356 -30.10 -6.60 -12.51
N GLN A 357 -29.47 -6.13 -13.59
CA GLN A 357 -29.55 -6.72 -14.93
C GLN A 357 -28.84 -8.09 -15.02
N PHE A 358 -27.89 -8.37 -14.13
CA PHE A 358 -27.13 -9.62 -14.10
C PHE A 358 -27.22 -10.28 -12.71
N PRO A 359 -28.35 -10.95 -12.40
CA PRO A 359 -28.54 -11.61 -11.12
C PRO A 359 -27.41 -12.62 -10.83
N GLY A 360 -26.78 -12.50 -9.66
CA GLY A 360 -25.68 -13.38 -9.24
C GLY A 360 -24.28 -12.85 -9.58
N SER A 361 -24.19 -11.80 -10.39
CA SER A 361 -22.93 -11.08 -10.66
C SER A 361 -22.84 -9.79 -9.85
N LEU A 362 -21.61 -9.36 -9.59
CA LEU A 362 -21.27 -8.04 -9.05
C LEU A 362 -20.45 -7.27 -10.08
N ALA A 363 -20.59 -5.94 -10.08
CA ALA A 363 -19.75 -5.06 -10.87
C ALA A 363 -18.59 -4.54 -10.02
N MET A 364 -17.37 -4.57 -10.58
CA MET A 364 -16.23 -3.87 -10.00
C MET A 364 -16.20 -2.46 -10.56
N ILE A 365 -16.41 -1.47 -9.71
CA ILE A 365 -16.40 -0.06 -10.08
C ILE A 365 -15.15 0.60 -9.53
N VAL A 366 -14.47 1.38 -10.35
CA VAL A 366 -13.40 2.27 -9.91
C VAL A 366 -13.85 3.72 -10.04
N VAL A 367 -13.58 4.52 -9.02
CA VAL A 367 -13.68 5.97 -9.10
C VAL A 367 -12.32 6.49 -9.52
N CYS A 368 -12.30 7.27 -10.60
CA CYS A 368 -11.11 7.84 -11.18
C CYS A 368 -11.16 9.36 -11.11
N LEU A 369 -10.01 9.97 -10.85
CA LEU A 369 -9.77 11.40 -11.03
C LEU A 369 -9.32 11.67 -12.46
N THR A 370 -10.06 12.50 -13.18
CA THR A 370 -9.74 12.90 -14.57
C THR A 370 -8.61 13.94 -14.60
N ALA A 371 -8.10 14.25 -15.79
CA ALA A 371 -7.11 15.32 -15.97
C ALA A 371 -7.65 16.72 -15.58
N ASP A 372 -8.96 16.91 -15.62
CA ASP A 372 -9.66 18.15 -15.25
C ASP A 372 -10.17 18.12 -13.79
N ASP A 373 -9.59 17.27 -12.94
CA ASP A 373 -9.91 17.12 -11.52
C ASP A 373 -11.38 16.74 -11.21
N ARG A 374 -12.05 16.05 -12.14
CA ARG A 374 -13.40 15.52 -11.92
C ARG A 374 -13.36 14.07 -11.47
N LEU A 375 -14.28 13.68 -10.60
CA LEU A 375 -14.48 12.27 -10.27
C LEU A 375 -15.43 11.61 -11.26
N GLN A 376 -15.00 10.48 -11.82
CA GLN A 376 -15.76 9.68 -12.76
C GLN A 376 -15.65 8.20 -12.40
N ALA A 377 -16.78 7.50 -12.36
CA ALA A 377 -16.81 6.07 -12.15
C ALA A 377 -16.72 5.29 -13.46
N VAL A 378 -15.99 4.17 -13.44
CA VAL A 378 -15.83 3.23 -14.57
C VAL A 378 -16.09 1.82 -14.06
N CYS A 379 -16.93 1.08 -14.77
CA CYS A 379 -17.12 -0.36 -14.53
C CYS A 379 -16.00 -1.14 -15.21
N LEU A 380 -15.17 -1.86 -14.45
CA LEU A 380 -14.09 -2.68 -15.00
C LEU A 380 -14.55 -4.05 -15.50
N GLY A 381 -15.74 -4.48 -15.08
CA GLY A 381 -16.33 -5.74 -15.50
C GLY A 381 -17.21 -6.37 -14.44
N LEU A 382 -17.91 -7.41 -14.86
CA LEU A 382 -18.76 -8.25 -14.02
C LEU A 382 -18.01 -9.50 -13.57
N PHE A 383 -18.30 -9.96 -12.37
CA PHE A 383 -17.75 -11.21 -11.82
C PHE A 383 -18.76 -11.90 -10.90
N ASP A 384 -18.62 -13.22 -10.77
CA ASP A 384 -19.47 -14.03 -9.89
C ASP A 384 -19.30 -13.60 -8.43
N ARG A 385 -20.41 -13.56 -7.67
CA ARG A 385 -20.39 -13.19 -6.26
C ARG A 385 -19.37 -14.05 -5.48
N PRO A 386 -18.35 -13.45 -4.85
CA PRO A 386 -17.33 -14.20 -4.17
C PRO A 386 -17.84 -14.74 -2.83
N THR A 387 -17.25 -15.85 -2.38
CA THR A 387 -17.58 -16.44 -1.07
C THR A 387 -17.15 -15.55 0.09
N GLN A 388 -16.11 -14.75 -0.12
CA GLN A 388 -15.60 -13.79 0.85
C GLN A 388 -15.22 -12.48 0.15
N PHE A 389 -15.49 -11.37 0.83
CA PHE A 389 -15.11 -10.03 0.38
C PHE A 389 -14.76 -9.17 1.60
N GLY A 390 -13.83 -8.24 1.41
CA GLY A 390 -13.51 -7.24 2.41
C GLY A 390 -12.76 -6.06 1.78
N PRO A 391 -12.96 -4.83 2.28
CA PRO A 391 -12.04 -3.73 2.00
C PRO A 391 -10.74 -3.98 2.76
N PHE A 392 -9.62 -4.10 2.05
CA PHE A 392 -8.29 -4.20 2.64
C PHE A 392 -7.48 -2.98 2.22
N LYS A 393 -7.15 -2.10 3.19
CA LYS A 393 -6.46 -0.83 2.94
C LYS A 393 -7.11 0.02 1.81
N GLY A 394 -8.44 0.11 1.82
CA GLY A 394 -9.19 0.92 0.84
C GLY A 394 -9.34 0.27 -0.54
N ARG A 395 -8.99 -1.01 -0.72
CA ARG A 395 -9.24 -1.76 -1.96
C ARG A 395 -10.10 -2.99 -1.76
N VAL A 396 -10.96 -3.28 -2.73
CA VAL A 396 -11.81 -4.45 -2.72
C VAL A 396 -11.09 -5.68 -3.26
N ILE A 397 -11.08 -6.72 -2.45
CA ILE A 397 -10.59 -8.06 -2.82
C ILE A 397 -11.72 -9.06 -2.62
N GLY A 398 -12.07 -9.78 -3.68
CA GLY A 398 -12.99 -10.91 -3.65
C GLY A 398 -12.25 -12.24 -3.77
N ALA A 399 -12.70 -13.24 -3.01
CA ALA A 399 -12.11 -14.57 -3.00
C ALA A 399 -13.17 -15.67 -3.08
N THR A 400 -12.93 -16.65 -3.96
CA THR A 400 -13.80 -17.83 -4.14
C THR A 400 -12.97 -19.10 -4.20
N CYS A 401 -13.24 -20.04 -3.30
CA CYS A 401 -12.70 -21.40 -3.38
C CYS A 401 -13.34 -22.13 -4.57
N VAL A 402 -12.54 -22.52 -5.56
CA VAL A 402 -13.03 -23.24 -6.77
C VAL A 402 -12.69 -24.73 -6.75
N ALA A 403 -11.68 -25.13 -5.97
CA ALA A 403 -11.34 -26.51 -5.64
C ALA A 403 -10.56 -26.55 -4.32
N ASP A 404 -10.32 -27.73 -3.76
CA ASP A 404 -9.73 -27.90 -2.42
C ASP A 404 -8.42 -27.11 -2.20
N ASN A 405 -7.62 -26.91 -3.24
CA ASN A 405 -6.37 -26.14 -3.22
C ASN A 405 -6.33 -24.97 -4.24
N HIS A 406 -7.47 -24.55 -4.79
CA HIS A 406 -7.52 -23.48 -5.79
C HIS A 406 -8.41 -22.33 -5.33
N LEU A 407 -7.83 -21.14 -5.30
CA LEU A 407 -8.49 -19.91 -4.89
C LEU A 407 -8.58 -18.95 -6.07
N ARG A 408 -9.80 -18.59 -6.48
CA ARG A 408 -10.03 -17.52 -7.44
C ARG A 408 -10.05 -16.18 -6.70
N ILE A 409 -9.22 -15.26 -7.15
CA ILE A 409 -9.10 -13.91 -6.61
C ILE A 409 -9.59 -12.94 -7.67
N VAL A 410 -10.36 -11.94 -7.24
CA VAL A 410 -10.77 -10.80 -8.04
C VAL A 410 -10.42 -9.50 -7.32
N CYS A 411 -9.73 -8.59 -8.00
CA CYS A 411 -9.37 -7.27 -7.48
C CYS A 411 -9.09 -6.31 -8.64
N THR A 412 -8.82 -5.04 -8.33
CA THR A 412 -8.37 -4.06 -9.33
C THR A 412 -6.87 -4.22 -9.60
N ASP A 413 -6.45 -4.01 -10.86
CA ASP A 413 -5.05 -3.81 -11.25
C ASP A 413 -4.92 -2.37 -11.77
N PRO A 414 -4.64 -1.38 -10.88
CA PRO A 414 -4.66 0.03 -11.28
C PRO A 414 -3.62 0.38 -12.33
N ALA A 415 -2.50 -0.34 -12.33
CA ALA A 415 -1.41 -0.14 -13.26
C ALA A 415 -1.82 -0.54 -14.69
N LYS A 416 -2.47 -1.70 -14.86
CA LYS A 416 -3.08 -2.11 -16.14
C LYS A 416 -4.49 -1.58 -16.37
N LYS A 417 -4.99 -0.74 -15.47
CA LYS A 417 -6.29 -0.08 -15.54
C LYS A 417 -7.50 -1.01 -15.70
N ARG A 418 -7.43 -2.24 -15.18
CA ARG A 418 -8.41 -3.30 -15.49
C ARG A 418 -8.73 -4.19 -14.31
N LEU A 419 -9.76 -5.03 -14.48
CA LEU A 419 -10.08 -6.10 -13.53
C LEU A 419 -9.00 -7.19 -13.58
N PHE A 420 -8.47 -7.55 -12.42
CA PHE A 420 -7.63 -8.73 -12.26
C PHE A 420 -8.46 -9.88 -11.70
N GLN A 421 -8.58 -10.96 -12.48
CA GLN A 421 -9.26 -12.17 -12.06
C GLN A 421 -8.43 -13.38 -12.42
N LYS A 422 -7.92 -14.09 -11.41
CA LYS A 422 -7.04 -15.24 -11.59
C LYS A 422 -7.25 -16.32 -10.53
N THR A 423 -6.94 -17.56 -10.91
CA THR A 423 -6.93 -18.70 -10.00
C THR A 423 -5.50 -18.98 -9.55
N PHE A 424 -5.33 -19.07 -8.24
CA PHE A 424 -4.07 -19.36 -7.58
C PHE A 424 -4.13 -20.74 -6.94
N GLU A 425 -3.04 -21.51 -7.08
CA GLU A 425 -2.86 -22.73 -6.32
C GLU A 425 -2.35 -22.39 -4.92
N ILE A 426 -2.98 -22.95 -3.89
CA ILE A 426 -2.54 -22.78 -2.50
C ILE A 426 -1.71 -24.00 -2.11
N PRO A 427 -0.43 -23.82 -1.73
CA PRO A 427 0.48 -24.94 -1.47
C PRO A 427 0.14 -25.64 -0.14
N GLY A 428 0.52 -26.91 -0.03
CA GLY A 428 0.49 -27.66 1.24
C GLY A 428 -0.82 -28.38 1.58
N GLY A 429 -1.71 -28.64 0.61
CA GLY A 429 -2.94 -29.40 0.84
C GLY A 429 -3.90 -28.73 1.84
N ALA A 430 -3.87 -27.40 1.90
CA ALA A 430 -4.70 -26.63 2.81
C ALA A 430 -6.19 -26.86 2.52
N ASP A 431 -6.96 -27.14 3.56
CA ASP A 431 -8.42 -27.19 3.46
C ASP A 431 -8.97 -25.76 3.30
N LEU A 432 -9.15 -25.34 2.05
CA LEU A 432 -9.75 -24.04 1.68
C LEU A 432 -11.27 -24.01 1.86
N LYS A 433 -11.91 -25.13 2.23
CA LYS A 433 -13.33 -25.14 2.61
C LYS A 433 -13.53 -24.60 4.03
N GLY A 434 -12.48 -24.50 4.83
CA GLY A 434 -12.45 -23.67 6.03
C GLY A 434 -12.45 -22.17 5.67
N GLU A 435 -12.89 -21.33 6.61
CA GLU A 435 -12.88 -19.86 6.46
C GLU A 435 -11.44 -19.34 6.32
N SER A 436 -10.96 -19.24 5.08
CA SER A 436 -9.64 -18.67 4.74
C SER A 436 -9.84 -17.27 4.19
N MET A 437 -9.28 -16.23 4.83
CA MET A 437 -9.46 -14.83 4.48
C MET A 437 -8.23 -14.28 3.77
N ILE A 438 -8.40 -13.73 2.57
CA ILE A 438 -7.33 -12.99 1.88
C ILE A 438 -7.23 -11.60 2.51
N THR A 439 -6.04 -11.23 2.98
CA THR A 439 -5.80 -9.91 3.60
C THR A 439 -5.11 -8.93 2.66
N ARG A 440 -4.41 -9.42 1.63
CA ARG A 440 -3.73 -8.58 0.62
C ARG A 440 -3.45 -9.33 -0.66
N VAL A 441 -3.46 -8.59 -1.77
CA VAL A 441 -2.94 -9.00 -3.07
C VAL A 441 -1.98 -7.91 -3.56
N ASP A 442 -0.70 -8.22 -3.65
CA ASP A 442 0.34 -7.33 -4.18
C ASP A 442 0.76 -7.81 -5.58
N LEU A 443 0.24 -7.14 -6.61
CA LEU A 443 0.54 -7.48 -8.01
C LEU A 443 1.95 -7.05 -8.43
N VAL A 444 2.58 -6.12 -7.71
CA VAL A 444 3.93 -5.61 -8.04
C VAL A 444 4.99 -6.60 -7.55
N HIS A 445 4.88 -7.03 -6.30
CA HIS A 445 5.80 -8.03 -5.72
C HIS A 445 5.40 -9.47 -6.01
N GLY A 446 4.22 -9.67 -6.59
CA GLY A 446 3.66 -10.98 -6.91
C GLY A 446 3.39 -11.76 -5.63
N GLN A 447 2.65 -11.16 -4.69
CA GLN A 447 2.38 -11.69 -3.36
C GLN A 447 0.89 -11.75 -3.06
N VAL A 448 0.46 -12.82 -2.41
CA VAL A 448 -0.89 -12.95 -1.87
C VAL A 448 -0.74 -13.34 -0.42
N SER A 449 -1.42 -12.60 0.46
CA SER A 449 -1.42 -12.76 1.90
C SER A 449 -2.75 -13.35 2.33
N LEU A 450 -2.71 -14.49 3.02
CA LEU A 450 -3.90 -15.28 3.39
C LEU A 450 -3.86 -15.64 4.87
N LEU A 451 -4.93 -15.40 5.61
CA LEU A 451 -5.18 -15.95 6.94
C LEU A 451 -6.04 -17.21 6.83
N ARG A 452 -5.78 -18.21 7.67
CA ARG A 452 -6.54 -19.46 7.70
C ARG A 452 -7.11 -19.71 9.10
N ARG A 453 -8.37 -20.13 9.16
CA ARG A 453 -9.04 -20.59 10.39
C ARG A 453 -8.81 -22.09 10.61
N LYS A 454 -8.47 -22.49 11.84
CA LYS A 454 -8.50 -23.90 12.27
C LYS A 454 -9.57 -24.09 13.36
N GLY A 455 -10.78 -24.53 12.98
CA GLY A 455 -11.86 -24.89 13.93
C GLY A 455 -13.06 -23.92 13.96
N ARG A 456 -13.94 -24.05 14.98
CA ARG A 456 -15.28 -23.42 15.02
C ARG A 456 -15.44 -22.19 15.93
N ALA A 457 -14.46 -21.81 16.75
CA ALA A 457 -14.72 -20.85 17.84
C ALA A 457 -14.22 -19.42 17.61
N PHE A 458 -13.05 -19.16 17.00
CA PHE A 458 -12.55 -17.78 16.79
C PHE A 458 -11.80 -17.66 15.45
N LEU A 459 -11.67 -16.45 14.92
CA LEU A 459 -10.96 -16.12 13.68
C LEU A 459 -9.46 -15.97 13.98
N ASP A 460 -8.82 -17.01 14.50
CA ASP A 460 -7.39 -16.96 14.78
C ASP A 460 -6.69 -18.26 14.34
N ILE A 461 -5.38 -18.13 14.10
CA ILE A 461 -4.37 -19.21 14.03
C ILE A 461 -4.24 -19.91 12.67
N VAL A 462 -3.42 -19.35 11.76
CA VAL A 462 -2.44 -20.03 10.88
C VAL A 462 -1.73 -18.94 10.05
N PRO A 463 -0.42 -19.09 9.74
CA PRO A 463 0.41 -18.00 9.27
C PRO A 463 -0.14 -17.31 8.04
N CYS A 464 0.06 -16.00 7.98
CA CYS A 464 -0.06 -15.32 6.71
C CYS A 464 1.02 -15.88 5.77
N PHE A 465 0.64 -16.37 4.59
CA PHE A 465 1.61 -16.88 3.63
C PHE A 465 1.98 -15.79 2.67
N VAL A 466 3.25 -15.50 2.44
CA VAL A 466 3.66 -14.76 1.25
C VAL A 466 3.84 -15.77 0.13
N ILE A 467 2.86 -15.87 -0.78
CA ILE A 467 3.08 -16.63 -1.99
C ILE A 467 3.85 -15.76 -2.99
N GLN A 468 5.14 -16.02 -3.20
CA GLN A 468 5.94 -15.28 -4.19
C GLN A 468 5.92 -16.01 -5.54
N TYR A 469 5.63 -15.27 -6.63
CA TYR A 469 5.50 -15.79 -8.00
C TYR A 469 6.64 -15.38 -8.95
#